data_AF-A0A7C1DV80-F1
#
_entry.id   AF-A0A7C1DV80-F1
#
_cell.length_a   1.000
_cell.length_b   1.000
_cell.length_c   1.000
_cell.angle_alpha   90.00
_cell.angle_beta   90.00
_cell.angle_gamma   90.00
#
_symmetry.space_group_name_H-M   'P 1'
#
loop_
_entity.id
_entity.type
_entity.pdbx_description
1 polymer ?
#
loop_
_entity_poly.entity_id
_entity_poly.type
_entity_poly.pdbx_seq_one_letter_code
_entity_poly.pdbx_strand_id
1 'polypeptide(L)'
;MRHSRNRKDWLILLIALWAATSFAYYIESFDTEIYLSTDGSYNVVENIQVNFGTEQRHGIYRNIPYKYKKGFKTNTVLLSDFEVVDAKGNKYQKAMSKEGDYQKIRIGSPDFTITGRQTYIIKYQVERGMLYFDDYDELYWNVTGTEWNCYINSATATVYLPQGMSGGDVVDAHCFTGAYGTEEKKCEFSVSGNSVQFST
;
A
#
# COMPACT_ATOMS: atom_id res chain seq x y z
N MET A 1 -47.22 50.37 39.44
CA MET A 1 -47.29 49.30 38.41
C MET A 1 -45.88 49.01 37.91
N ARG A 2 -45.52 47.72 37.83
CA ARG A 2 -44.17 47.16 37.76
C ARG A 2 -43.61 47.23 36.32
N HIS A 3 -42.36 47.64 36.19
CA HIS A 3 -41.57 47.63 34.95
C HIS A 3 -41.53 46.25 34.28
N SER A 4 -41.75 46.19 32.96
CA SER A 4 -41.32 45.08 32.09
C SER A 4 -40.22 45.59 31.16
N ARG A 5 -38.98 45.19 31.42
CA ARG A 5 -37.81 45.42 30.55
C ARG A 5 -37.72 44.20 29.62
N ASN A 6 -37.91 44.41 28.32
CA ASN A 6 -37.67 43.38 27.30
C ASN A 6 -36.23 42.86 27.43
N ARG A 7 -36.06 41.59 27.81
CA ARG A 7 -34.77 40.90 27.71
C ARG A 7 -34.47 40.69 26.25
N LYS A 8 -33.37 41.26 25.77
CA LYS A 8 -32.79 40.92 24.47
C LYS A 8 -31.96 39.68 24.69
N ASP A 9 -32.48 38.52 24.30
CA ASP A 9 -31.72 37.27 24.34
C ASP A 9 -30.61 37.36 23.28
N TRP A 10 -29.35 37.32 23.73
CA TRP A 10 -28.19 37.26 22.84
C TRP A 10 -27.96 35.81 22.46
N LEU A 11 -28.12 35.50 21.17
CA LEU A 11 -27.71 34.21 20.59
C LEU A 11 -26.22 34.27 20.27
N ILE A 12 -25.39 33.55 21.02
CA ILE A 12 -23.97 33.37 20.70
C ILE A 12 -23.87 32.09 19.86
N LEU A 13 -23.58 32.26 18.57
CA LEU A 13 -23.31 31.15 17.65
C LEU A 13 -21.83 30.79 17.74
N LEU A 14 -21.49 29.71 18.44
CA LEU A 14 -20.14 29.12 18.42
C LEU A 14 -20.00 28.30 17.14
N ILE A 15 -19.39 28.89 16.11
CA ILE A 15 -18.95 28.17 14.92
C ILE A 15 -17.70 27.38 15.32
N ALA A 16 -17.84 26.07 15.51
CA ALA A 16 -16.70 25.17 15.56
C ALA A 16 -16.09 25.12 14.16
N LEU A 17 -15.03 25.91 13.94
CA LEU A 17 -14.16 25.77 12.78
C LEU A 17 -13.43 24.44 12.94
N TRP A 18 -13.98 23.38 12.36
CA TRP A 18 -13.25 22.14 12.15
C TRP A 18 -12.12 22.46 11.19
N ALA A 19 -10.89 22.56 11.71
CA ALA A 19 -9.72 22.55 10.85
C ALA A 19 -9.74 21.20 10.13
N ALA A 20 -10.14 21.20 8.86
CA ALA A 20 -9.97 20.04 8.01
C ALA A 20 -8.47 19.71 8.03
N THR A 21 -8.11 18.56 8.56
CA THR A 21 -6.78 18.00 8.37
C THR A 21 -6.65 17.70 6.88
N SER A 22 -6.18 18.70 6.14
CA SER A 22 -5.72 18.53 4.76
C SER A 22 -4.51 17.60 4.83
N PHE A 23 -4.70 16.33 4.46
CA PHE A 23 -3.55 15.49 4.13
C PHE A 23 -2.79 16.17 3.00
N ALA A 24 -1.48 16.31 3.17
CA ALA A 24 -0.64 17.08 2.25
C ALA A 24 -0.68 16.49 0.82
N TYR A 25 -0.87 15.16 0.73
CA TYR A 25 -1.15 14.41 -0.48
C TYR A 25 -1.89 13.11 -0.13
N TYR A 26 -2.35 12.37 -1.13
CA TYR A 26 -2.99 11.07 -0.94
C TYR A 26 -2.72 10.10 -2.08
N ILE A 27 -2.94 8.82 -1.84
CA ILE A 27 -2.87 7.77 -2.86
C ILE A 27 -4.28 7.55 -3.40
N GLU A 28 -4.48 7.85 -4.67
CA GLU A 28 -5.73 7.63 -5.41
C GLU A 28 -6.00 6.13 -5.58
N SER A 29 -4.97 5.36 -5.95
CA SER A 29 -5.05 3.90 -6.06
C SER A 29 -3.68 3.26 -5.83
N PHE A 30 -3.70 2.07 -5.22
CA PHE A 30 -2.56 1.21 -5.04
C PHE A 30 -2.89 -0.17 -5.61
N ASP A 31 -2.43 -0.45 -6.83
CA ASP A 31 -2.69 -1.72 -7.50
C ASP A 31 -1.42 -2.56 -7.51
N THR A 32 -1.48 -3.75 -6.92
CA THR A 32 -0.34 -4.67 -6.84
C THR A 32 -0.61 -5.93 -7.63
N GLU A 33 0.31 -6.30 -8.51
CA GLU A 33 0.31 -7.60 -9.18
C GLU A 33 1.48 -8.44 -8.68
N ILE A 34 1.22 -9.71 -8.37
CA ILE A 34 2.20 -10.68 -7.91
C ILE A 34 2.18 -11.86 -8.86
N TYR A 35 3.30 -12.15 -9.50
CA TYR A 35 3.45 -13.24 -10.45
C TYR A 35 4.30 -14.34 -9.82
N LEU A 36 3.65 -15.40 -9.35
CA LEU A 36 4.31 -16.52 -8.67
C LEU A 36 4.97 -17.47 -9.66
N SER A 37 6.20 -17.88 -9.34
CA SER A 37 6.98 -18.85 -10.10
C SER A 37 6.95 -20.22 -9.42
N THR A 38 7.22 -21.29 -10.17
CA THR A 38 7.20 -22.67 -9.66
C THR A 38 8.29 -22.97 -8.63
N ASP A 39 9.31 -22.12 -8.53
CA ASP A 39 10.40 -22.22 -7.54
C ASP A 39 10.09 -21.46 -6.23
N GLY A 40 8.89 -20.87 -6.12
CA GLY A 40 8.46 -20.08 -4.97
C GLY A 40 9.02 -18.65 -4.93
N SER A 41 9.77 -18.21 -5.95
CA SER A 41 10.04 -16.79 -6.17
C SER A 41 8.84 -16.11 -6.84
N TYR A 42 8.74 -14.79 -6.73
CA TYR A 42 7.69 -14.04 -7.40
C TYR A 42 8.15 -12.64 -7.79
N ASN A 43 7.59 -12.15 -8.90
CA ASN A 43 7.76 -10.77 -9.32
C ASN A 43 6.58 -9.95 -8.82
N VAL A 44 6.87 -8.77 -8.27
CA VAL A 44 5.86 -7.82 -7.80
C VAL A 44 5.90 -6.60 -8.70
N VAL A 45 4.71 -6.13 -9.10
CA VAL A 45 4.51 -4.86 -9.80
C VAL A 45 3.51 -4.04 -9.01
N GLU A 46 3.96 -2.93 -8.44
CA GLU A 46 3.11 -1.97 -7.74
C GLU A 46 2.87 -0.76 -8.64
N ASN A 47 1.62 -0.45 -8.93
CA ASN A 47 1.19 0.76 -9.61
C ASN A 47 0.51 1.70 -8.60
N ILE A 48 1.22 2.75 -8.24
CA ILE A 48 0.79 3.68 -7.20
C ILE A 48 0.46 5.03 -7.85
N GLN A 49 -0.83 5.39 -7.83
CA GLN A 49 -1.31 6.69 -8.31
C GLN A 49 -1.42 7.65 -7.13
N VAL A 50 -0.63 8.72 -7.17
CA VAL A 50 -0.48 9.66 -6.06
C VAL A 50 -0.94 11.04 -6.53
N ASN A 51 -1.68 11.74 -5.69
CA ASN A 51 -2.09 13.11 -5.95
C ASN A 51 -1.50 14.05 -4.88
N PHE A 52 -0.47 14.80 -5.28
CA PHE A 52 0.17 15.82 -4.43
C PHE A 52 -0.64 17.12 -4.37
N GLY A 53 -1.74 17.25 -5.12
CA GLY A 53 -2.49 18.51 -5.21
C GLY A 53 -1.59 19.67 -5.63
N THR A 54 -1.50 20.70 -4.79
CA THR A 54 -0.60 21.84 -4.98
C THR A 54 0.70 21.73 -4.17
N GLU A 55 0.89 20.67 -3.38
CA GLU A 55 2.10 20.44 -2.59
C GLU A 55 3.29 20.12 -3.49
N GLN A 56 4.40 20.83 -3.27
CA GLN A 56 5.65 20.57 -3.96
C GLN A 56 6.41 19.44 -3.30
N ARG A 57 6.65 18.35 -4.04
CA ARG A 57 7.27 17.13 -3.53
C ARG A 57 8.40 16.68 -4.43
N HIS A 58 9.47 16.15 -3.85
CA HIS A 58 10.53 15.50 -4.62
C HIS A 58 10.10 14.14 -5.20
N GLY A 59 9.01 13.57 -4.68
CA GLY A 59 8.44 12.29 -5.06
C GLY A 59 7.88 11.56 -3.83
N ILE A 60 8.06 10.23 -3.79
CA ILE A 60 7.56 9.38 -2.69
C ILE A 60 8.68 8.57 -2.02
N TYR A 61 8.37 8.07 -0.82
CA TYR A 61 9.11 7.02 -0.18
C TYR A 61 8.27 5.74 -0.18
N ARG A 62 8.87 4.62 -0.58
CA ARG A 62 8.26 3.28 -0.47
C ARG A 62 9.11 2.43 0.47
N ASN A 63 8.49 1.90 1.52
CA ASN A 63 9.13 1.01 2.48
C ASN A 63 8.57 -0.41 2.30
N ILE A 64 9.38 -1.35 1.80
CA ILE A 64 8.95 -2.73 1.61
C ILE A 64 9.54 -3.59 2.74
N PRO A 65 8.72 -4.28 3.55
CA PRO A 65 9.24 -5.15 4.60
C PRO A 65 10.05 -6.30 3.99
N TYR A 66 11.29 -6.48 4.45
CA TYR A 66 12.11 -7.64 4.10
C TYR A 66 12.34 -8.59 5.28
N LYS A 67 11.94 -8.17 6.49
CA LYS A 67 11.97 -8.98 7.72
C LYS A 67 10.58 -8.99 8.36
N TYR A 68 10.05 -10.19 8.57
CA TYR A 68 8.76 -10.41 9.23
C TYR A 68 8.99 -11.10 10.57
N LYS A 69 8.45 -10.51 11.65
CA LYS A 69 8.62 -11.01 13.03
C LYS A 69 7.29 -11.56 13.56
N LYS A 70 7.30 -12.80 14.04
CA LYS A 70 6.16 -13.46 14.71
C LYS A 70 6.67 -14.18 15.95
N GLY A 71 6.43 -13.59 17.13
CA GLY A 71 7.01 -14.05 18.39
C GLY A 71 8.54 -14.02 18.34
N PHE A 72 9.19 -15.15 18.64
CA PHE A 72 10.65 -15.30 18.56
C PHE A 72 11.18 -15.67 17.16
N LYS A 73 10.31 -15.90 16.18
CA LYS A 73 10.71 -16.26 14.81
C LYS A 73 10.85 -15.01 13.95
N THR A 74 11.90 -14.97 13.14
CA THR A 74 12.13 -13.92 12.13
C THR A 74 12.31 -14.59 10.77
N ASN A 75 11.44 -14.25 9.83
CA ASN A 75 11.55 -14.67 8.43
C ASN A 75 12.15 -13.50 7.64
N THR A 76 13.15 -13.77 6.80
CA THR A 76 13.80 -12.76 5.96
C THR A 76 13.61 -13.13 4.50
N VAL A 77 13.00 -12.24 3.73
CA VAL A 77 12.87 -12.37 2.28
C VAL A 77 14.01 -11.62 1.59
N LEU A 78 14.37 -12.04 0.38
CA LEU A 78 15.33 -11.33 -0.46
C LEU A 78 14.57 -10.48 -1.47
N LEU A 79 14.95 -9.21 -1.58
CA LEU A 79 14.39 -8.26 -2.53
C LEU A 79 15.48 -7.85 -3.51
N SER A 80 15.22 -8.00 -4.80
CA SER A 80 16.18 -7.74 -5.87
C SER A 80 15.52 -7.09 -7.09
N ASP A 81 16.33 -6.72 -8.08
CA ASP A 81 15.87 -6.31 -9.42
C ASP A 81 14.86 -5.16 -9.45
N PHE A 82 15.02 -4.22 -8.52
CA PHE A 82 14.17 -3.04 -8.48
C PHE A 82 14.25 -2.25 -9.79
N GLU A 83 13.10 -1.90 -10.34
CA GLU A 83 12.89 -0.90 -11.40
C GLU A 83 11.79 0.07 -10.96
N VAL A 84 11.92 1.36 -11.29
CA VAL A 84 10.87 2.35 -11.03
C VAL A 84 10.69 3.24 -12.25
N VAL A 85 9.47 3.25 -12.80
CA VAL A 85 9.12 4.02 -14.00
C VAL A 85 7.81 4.80 -13.82
N ASP A 86 7.61 5.83 -14.64
CA ASP A 86 6.34 6.54 -14.76
C ASP A 86 5.35 5.81 -15.69
N ALA A 87 4.14 6.36 -15.85
CA ALA A 87 3.11 5.81 -16.75
C ALA A 87 3.52 5.75 -18.23
N LYS A 88 4.58 6.44 -18.64
CA LYS A 88 5.13 6.44 -20.00
C LYS A 88 6.35 5.52 -20.14
N GLY A 89 6.77 4.87 -19.05
CA GLY A 89 7.95 4.00 -19.01
C GLY A 89 9.27 4.75 -18.78
N ASN A 90 9.26 6.06 -18.48
CA ASN A 90 10.49 6.78 -18.17
C ASN A 90 10.98 6.40 -16.78
N LYS A 91 12.28 6.16 -16.64
CA LYS A 91 12.88 5.78 -15.36
C LYS A 91 12.88 6.95 -14.38
N TYR A 92 12.44 6.69 -13.15
CA TYR A 92 12.64 7.61 -12.03
C TYR A 92 14.07 7.50 -11.49
N GLN A 93 14.60 8.63 -11.02
CA GLN A 93 15.73 8.58 -10.09
C GLN A 93 15.30 7.90 -8.80
N LYS A 94 16.17 7.05 -8.24
CA LYS A 94 15.91 6.41 -6.96
C LYS A 94 17.17 6.20 -6.15
N ALA A 95 17.00 6.18 -4.82
CA ALA A 95 18.03 5.76 -3.88
C ALA A 95 17.44 4.72 -2.92
N MET A 96 18.22 3.69 -2.60
CA MET A 96 17.80 2.57 -1.78
C MET A 96 18.66 2.47 -0.52
N SER A 97 18.01 2.21 0.62
CA SER A 97 18.68 1.99 1.91
C SER A 97 17.89 0.98 2.75
N LYS A 98 18.53 0.40 3.76
CA LYS A 98 17.83 -0.39 4.78
C LYS A 98 17.54 0.48 6.00
N GLU A 99 16.31 0.44 6.48
CA GLU A 99 15.87 1.15 7.68
C GLU A 99 15.05 0.19 8.54
N GLY A 100 15.64 -0.28 9.65
CA GLY A 100 15.06 -1.34 10.47
C GLY A 100 14.82 -2.64 9.68
N ASP A 101 13.54 -3.04 9.64
CA ASP A 101 13.06 -4.26 8.97
C ASP A 101 12.61 -4.02 7.52
N TYR A 102 12.83 -2.80 6.98
CA TYR A 102 12.36 -2.37 5.67
C TYR A 102 13.49 -2.07 4.68
N GLN A 103 13.24 -2.37 3.42
CA GLN A 103 13.93 -1.81 2.26
C GLN A 103 13.25 -0.49 1.90
N LYS A 104 13.92 0.62 2.15
CA LYS A 104 13.44 1.97 1.83
C LYS A 104 13.89 2.36 0.43
N ILE A 105 12.96 2.90 -0.34
CA ILE A 105 13.18 3.41 -1.68
C ILE A 105 12.72 4.86 -1.70
N ARG A 106 13.66 5.79 -1.88
CA ARG A 106 13.35 7.19 -2.19
C ARG A 106 13.24 7.31 -3.70
N ILE A 107 12.09 7.75 -4.18
CA ILE A 107 11.76 7.81 -5.61
C ILE A 107 11.48 9.26 -6.00
N GLY A 108 12.14 9.73 -7.06
CA GLY A 108 12.02 11.08 -7.57
C GLY A 108 13.31 11.90 -7.44
N SER A 109 13.27 13.13 -7.95
CA SER A 109 14.46 13.97 -8.09
C SER A 109 14.83 14.67 -6.78
N PRO A 110 16.10 14.66 -6.35
CA PRO A 110 16.54 15.48 -5.23
C PRO A 110 16.59 16.98 -5.56
N ASP A 111 16.64 17.35 -6.84
CA ASP A 111 16.97 18.72 -7.27
C ASP A 111 15.73 19.56 -7.61
N PHE A 112 14.60 18.91 -7.91
CA PHE A 112 13.37 19.58 -8.29
C PHE A 112 12.14 18.90 -7.68
N THR A 113 11.10 19.70 -7.49
CA THR A 113 9.80 19.26 -6.97
C THR A 113 8.75 19.17 -8.07
N ILE A 114 7.75 18.33 -7.83
CA ILE A 114 6.58 18.10 -8.67
C ILE A 114 5.32 18.25 -7.82
N THR A 115 4.20 18.55 -8.47
CA THR A 115 2.86 18.68 -7.87
C THR A 115 1.87 17.82 -8.66
N GLY A 116 0.60 17.80 -8.25
CA GLY A 116 -0.47 17.12 -8.98
C GLY A 116 -0.35 15.60 -8.99
N ARG A 117 -0.97 14.98 -10.00
CA ARG A 117 -1.02 13.52 -10.15
C ARG A 117 0.27 12.95 -10.71
N GLN A 118 0.75 11.89 -10.07
CA GLN A 118 1.96 11.17 -10.44
C GLN A 118 1.69 9.66 -10.36
N THR A 119 2.32 8.90 -11.23
CA THR A 119 2.22 7.43 -11.26
C THR A 119 3.59 6.84 -11.04
N TYR A 120 3.71 5.95 -10.05
CA TYR A 120 4.93 5.22 -9.76
C TYR A 120 4.69 3.74 -9.99
N ILE A 121 5.33 3.19 -11.01
CA ILE A 121 5.33 1.75 -11.29
C ILE A 121 6.62 1.18 -10.75
N ILE A 122 6.53 0.44 -9.65
CA ILE A 122 7.68 -0.18 -8.96
C ILE A 122 7.64 -1.68 -9.26
N LYS A 123 8.71 -2.20 -9.85
CA LYS A 123 8.89 -3.63 -10.12
C LYS A 123 10.04 -4.16 -9.30
N TYR A 124 9.91 -5.36 -8.75
CA TYR A 124 10.98 -6.04 -8.03
C TYR A 124 10.72 -7.53 -7.93
N GLN A 125 11.78 -8.30 -7.69
CA GLN A 125 11.69 -9.73 -7.44
C GLN A 125 11.78 -10.00 -5.94
N VAL A 126 11.03 -11.01 -5.50
CA VAL A 126 11.06 -11.53 -4.14
C VAL A 126 11.44 -13.01 -4.17
N GLU A 127 12.45 -13.37 -3.37
CA GLU A 127 12.82 -14.75 -3.12
C GLU A 127 12.69 -15.06 -1.63
N ARG A 128 12.53 -16.34 -1.29
CA ARG A 128 12.33 -16.82 0.10
C ARG A 128 11.11 -16.19 0.78
N GLY A 129 10.12 -15.78 0.00
CA GLY A 129 8.87 -15.17 0.48
C GLY A 129 7.73 -16.16 0.71
N MET A 130 7.83 -17.37 0.16
CA MET A 130 6.89 -18.47 0.43
C MET A 130 7.19 -19.14 1.76
N LEU A 131 6.15 -19.51 2.48
CA LEU A 131 6.21 -20.38 3.66
C LEU A 131 5.76 -21.78 3.24
N TYR A 132 6.44 -22.79 3.77
CA TYR A 132 6.19 -24.19 3.44
C TYR A 132 5.74 -24.92 4.71
N PHE A 133 4.56 -25.54 4.66
CA PHE A 133 3.99 -26.36 5.72
C PHE A 133 3.82 -27.80 5.22
N ASP A 134 3.49 -28.73 6.12
CA ASP A 134 3.38 -30.16 5.78
C ASP A 134 2.30 -30.44 4.72
N ASP A 135 1.20 -29.68 4.75
CA ASP A 135 0.01 -29.92 3.92
C ASP A 135 -0.25 -28.80 2.87
N TYR A 136 0.44 -27.66 2.96
CA TYR A 136 0.22 -26.52 2.06
C TYR A 136 1.40 -25.55 2.04
N ASP A 137 1.46 -24.74 0.98
CA ASP A 137 2.35 -23.60 0.85
C ASP A 137 1.57 -22.30 1.06
N GLU A 138 2.19 -21.28 1.65
CA GLU A 138 1.53 -20.01 1.97
C GLU A 138 2.33 -18.83 1.42
N LEU A 139 1.65 -17.95 0.68
CA LEU A 139 2.10 -16.61 0.37
C LEU A 139 1.46 -15.63 1.36
N TYR A 140 2.26 -15.11 2.28
CA TYR A 140 1.87 -14.00 3.15
C TYR A 140 2.60 -12.73 2.72
N TRP A 141 1.85 -11.74 2.21
CA TRP A 141 2.44 -10.50 1.69
C TRP A 141 1.71 -9.24 2.15
N ASN A 142 2.46 -8.26 2.65
CA ASN A 142 1.92 -6.95 2.97
C ASN A 142 1.86 -6.08 1.71
N VAL A 143 0.70 -6.06 1.06
CA VAL A 143 0.45 -5.43 -0.24
C VAL A 143 0.79 -3.94 -0.23
N THR A 144 0.20 -3.16 0.69
CA THR A 144 0.31 -1.70 0.69
C THR A 144 1.41 -1.20 1.63
N GLY A 145 1.69 -1.89 2.72
CA GLY A 145 2.51 -1.39 3.83
C GLY A 145 1.73 -0.52 4.80
N THR A 146 2.29 -0.28 5.99
CA THR A 146 1.69 0.55 7.05
C THR A 146 2.40 1.89 7.27
N GLU A 147 3.43 2.17 6.46
CA GLU A 147 4.39 3.25 6.68
C GLU A 147 4.04 4.53 5.92
N TRP A 148 2.88 4.56 5.26
CA TRP A 148 2.38 5.73 4.54
C TRP A 148 1.91 6.79 5.53
N ASN A 149 2.31 8.04 5.29
CA ASN A 149 1.83 9.20 6.04
C ASN A 149 0.62 9.89 5.39
N CYS A 150 -0.05 9.19 4.47
CA CYS A 150 -1.24 9.64 3.76
C CYS A 150 -2.27 8.49 3.70
N TYR A 151 -3.52 8.81 3.38
CA TYR A 151 -4.54 7.79 3.16
C TYR A 151 -4.42 7.18 1.76
N ILE A 152 -4.81 5.92 1.65
CA ILE A 152 -4.98 5.18 0.40
C ILE A 152 -6.49 5.06 0.18
N ASN A 153 -6.98 5.57 -0.95
CA ASN A 153 -8.40 5.55 -1.28
C ASN A 153 -8.91 4.15 -1.63
N SER A 154 -8.15 3.42 -2.45
CA SER A 154 -8.46 2.05 -2.85
C SER A 154 -7.18 1.28 -3.05
N ALA A 155 -7.19 0.01 -2.66
CA ALA A 155 -6.10 -0.91 -2.93
C ALA A 155 -6.64 -2.18 -3.60
N THR A 156 -5.90 -2.67 -4.58
CA THR A 156 -6.13 -3.97 -5.18
C THR A 156 -4.86 -4.81 -5.14
N ALA A 157 -5.03 -6.12 -5.04
CA ALA A 157 -3.93 -7.07 -5.23
C ALA A 157 -4.39 -8.20 -6.15
N THR A 158 -3.58 -8.57 -7.11
CA THR A 158 -3.83 -9.73 -7.97
C THR A 158 -2.64 -10.67 -7.90
N VAL A 159 -2.87 -11.89 -7.45
CA VAL A 159 -1.87 -12.96 -7.43
C VAL A 159 -2.13 -13.86 -8.63
N TYR A 160 -1.16 -13.93 -9.55
CA TYR A 160 -1.16 -14.86 -10.66
C TYR A 160 -0.34 -16.10 -10.27
N LEU A 161 -1.00 -17.26 -10.30
CA LEU A 161 -0.39 -18.56 -10.02
C LEU A 161 0.55 -18.98 -11.17
N PRO A 162 1.52 -19.87 -10.90
CA PRO A 162 2.41 -20.37 -11.94
C PRO A 162 1.64 -21.04 -13.07
N GLN A 163 2.20 -21.01 -14.28
CA GLN A 163 1.56 -21.61 -15.45
C GLN A 163 1.23 -23.09 -15.20
N GLY A 164 0.00 -23.48 -15.56
CA GLY A 164 -0.51 -24.83 -15.35
C GLY A 164 -1.25 -25.05 -14.02
N MET A 165 -1.21 -24.09 -13.09
CA MET A 165 -2.09 -24.08 -11.91
C MET A 165 -3.36 -23.26 -12.16
N SER A 166 -4.49 -23.77 -11.69
CA SER A 166 -5.77 -23.03 -11.62
C SER A 166 -6.15 -22.81 -10.17
N GLY A 167 -6.64 -21.61 -9.86
CA GLY A 167 -6.93 -21.19 -8.50
C GLY A 167 -8.11 -21.90 -7.83
N GLY A 168 -8.97 -22.59 -8.61
CA GLY A 168 -10.24 -23.19 -8.16
C GLY A 168 -10.17 -23.90 -6.81
N ASP A 169 -9.89 -25.20 -6.79
CA ASP A 169 -9.97 -26.02 -5.57
C ASP A 169 -8.68 -25.99 -4.70
N VAL A 170 -7.67 -25.22 -5.11
CA VAL A 170 -6.30 -25.29 -4.55
C VAL A 170 -5.92 -24.05 -3.76
N VAL A 171 -6.70 -22.97 -3.84
CA VAL A 171 -6.40 -21.71 -3.15
C VAL A 171 -7.41 -21.48 -2.02
N ASP A 172 -6.90 -21.47 -0.79
CA ASP A 172 -7.59 -20.85 0.35
C ASP A 172 -7.11 -19.40 0.50
N ALA A 173 -7.97 -18.44 0.15
CA ALA A 173 -7.63 -17.03 0.12
C ALA A 173 -8.23 -16.28 1.31
N HIS A 174 -7.39 -15.48 1.97
CA HIS A 174 -7.79 -14.59 3.05
C HIS A 174 -7.19 -13.21 2.80
N CYS A 175 -7.95 -12.17 3.16
CA CYS A 175 -7.45 -10.81 3.14
C CYS A 175 -7.76 -10.13 4.47
N PHE A 176 -6.88 -9.22 4.85
CA PHE A 176 -6.97 -8.47 6.09
C PHE A 176 -6.65 -7.01 5.81
N THR A 177 -7.33 -6.12 6.52
CA THR A 177 -7.18 -4.67 6.47
C THR A 177 -6.87 -4.15 7.87
N GLY A 178 -6.28 -2.96 7.96
CA GLY A 178 -5.96 -2.32 9.25
C GLY A 178 -4.47 -2.35 9.58
N ALA A 179 -4.13 -2.09 10.84
CA ALA A 179 -2.74 -2.06 11.28
C ALA A 179 -2.08 -3.46 11.24
N TYR A 180 -0.75 -3.51 11.24
CA TYR A 180 -0.02 -4.78 11.27
C TYR A 180 -0.46 -5.66 12.46
N GLY A 181 -0.83 -6.92 12.17
CA GLY A 181 -1.31 -7.88 13.15
C GLY A 181 -2.80 -7.79 13.49
N THR A 182 -3.57 -6.93 12.81
CA THR A 182 -5.03 -6.91 12.93
C THR A 182 -5.69 -8.00 12.08
N GLU A 183 -6.87 -8.44 12.50
CA GLU A 183 -7.68 -9.46 11.80
C GLU A 183 -8.96 -8.85 11.17
N GLU A 184 -9.01 -7.54 10.98
CA GLU A 184 -10.15 -6.88 10.33
C GLU A 184 -10.22 -7.30 8.85
N LYS A 185 -11.40 -7.65 8.36
CA LYS A 185 -11.61 -8.23 7.02
C LYS A 185 -12.48 -7.33 6.14
N LYS A 186 -12.18 -6.03 6.06
CA LYS A 186 -12.89 -5.10 5.16
C LYS A 186 -12.31 -5.15 3.75
N CYS A 187 -12.34 -6.32 3.16
CA CYS A 187 -11.85 -6.58 1.83
C CYS A 187 -12.60 -7.77 1.24
N GLU A 188 -12.66 -7.81 -0.08
CA GLU A 188 -13.26 -8.89 -0.84
C GLU A 188 -12.19 -9.58 -1.67
N PHE A 189 -12.44 -10.83 -2.04
CA PHE A 189 -11.59 -11.55 -2.98
C PHE A 189 -12.41 -12.37 -3.96
N SER A 190 -11.82 -12.62 -5.13
CA SER A 190 -12.37 -13.52 -6.13
C SER A 190 -11.28 -14.37 -6.75
N VAL A 191 -11.60 -15.62 -7.04
CA VAL A 191 -10.71 -16.56 -7.71
C VAL A 191 -11.22 -16.74 -9.14
N SER A 192 -10.36 -16.51 -10.12
CA SER A 192 -10.71 -16.66 -11.54
C SER A 192 -9.54 -17.19 -12.35
N GLY A 193 -9.77 -18.31 -13.03
CA GLY A 193 -8.73 -18.97 -13.83
C GLY A 193 -7.50 -19.34 -13.00
N ASN A 194 -6.37 -18.70 -13.31
CA ASN A 194 -5.09 -18.86 -12.61
C ASN A 194 -4.77 -17.67 -11.69
N SER A 195 -5.75 -16.88 -11.29
CA SER A 195 -5.53 -15.67 -10.51
C SER A 195 -6.47 -15.54 -9.32
N VAL A 196 -6.00 -14.82 -8.30
CA VAL A 196 -6.75 -14.44 -7.11
C VAL A 196 -6.68 -12.93 -6.99
N GLN A 197 -7.82 -12.26 -7.07
CA GLN A 197 -7.91 -10.81 -6.95
C GLN A 197 -8.49 -10.45 -5.59
N PHE A 198 -7.93 -9.41 -4.97
CA PHE A 198 -8.33 -8.83 -3.70
C PHE A 198 -8.61 -7.32 -3.88
N SER A 199 -9.58 -6.79 -3.15
CA SER A 199 -9.90 -5.36 -3.15
C SER A 199 -10.42 -4.88 -1.80
N THR A 200 -10.14 -3.62 -1.48
CA THR A 200 -10.69 -2.89 -0.32
C THR A 200 -11.73 -1.85 -0.74
#